data_AF-A0AAW2ICM9-F1
#
_entry.id   AF-A0AAW2ICM9-F1
#
_cell.length_a   1.000
_cell.length_b   1.000
_cell.length_c   1.000
_cell.angle_alpha   90.00
_cell.angle_beta   90.00
_cell.angle_gamma   90.00
#
_symmetry.space_group_name_H-M   'P 1'
#
loop_
_entity.id
_entity.type
_entity.pdbx_description
1 polymer ?
#
loop_
_entity_poly.entity_id
_entity_poly.type
_entity_poly.pdbx_seq_one_letter_code
_entity_poly.pdbx_strand_id
1 'polypeptide(L)'
;MTETYIPEKVHLPSIRASQDRKMTEELLGEYGEYDFMSEFYSEFMKGEAVTTLSDISCRRKWRQVPREPSLFSDCKTPVSDFRESDYEAWLKQYYEELHIKETTIITDNKETDTLDLEEIEQAVKSPTLTLFQKYEPMDSTKYWGVEDPRRHWPIPKTNREFWLFPSIHPLLNTSSRYGRYITMLHSSSGVLGAEHKKRLASIFKKNIIKAKKFNYQLAKLILCDSLVSLTWFDVVSKKVILTTLCQLLRGQYELEVVSFENAQLRQLEGIVLLCALSRNTDRLRELHAWRMFGYGQCPVLRDTMSLAAKSKSTKYNNINLKYHFMEILNNFSSLTILSVNYAYLANHKGDALLRLKTLRCGRLKELRLLCTPEERPMRTDPRYGVGGYQIPDGVWRRATEWNRHLRVSFVFLHLPQYENIILYLTKSIPVSSFYVASGMDFTFQTPWEIDTTLLELRNWYANTLETLKLHLWHHRDLLDYVIEYKILDEFPNLKNFEFIGVLKCLTTLEGFCRRLLTRKYKLESVLFWVEDSYADEKRRKRCHKNFEEVKNQYLGMLQNINIDAHFRIYPI
;
A
#
# COMPACT_ATOMS: atom_id res chain seq x y z
N MET A 1 59.77 -0.99 35.49
CA MET A 1 58.99 -0.03 34.69
C MET A 1 57.95 -0.80 33.91
N THR A 2 56.73 -0.86 34.43
CA THR A 2 55.45 -1.12 33.74
C THR A 2 54.40 -1.08 34.84
N GLU A 3 53.84 0.10 35.09
CA GLU A 3 52.73 0.31 36.02
C GLU A 3 51.41 -0.02 35.33
N THR A 4 50.65 -0.90 35.97
CA THR A 4 49.27 -1.25 35.63
C THR A 4 48.33 -0.16 36.15
N TYR A 5 47.62 0.50 35.22
CA TYR A 5 46.63 1.53 35.49
C TYR A 5 45.28 0.91 35.87
N ILE A 6 44.76 1.27 37.05
CA ILE A 6 43.40 0.95 37.52
C ILE A 6 42.58 2.25 37.48
N PRO A 7 41.42 2.34 36.80
CA PRO A 7 40.60 3.55 36.85
C PRO A 7 39.73 3.58 38.10
N GLU A 8 39.81 4.70 38.80
CA GLU A 8 38.97 5.08 39.95
C GLU A 8 37.48 5.22 39.56
N LYS A 9 36.61 4.80 40.49
CA LYS A 9 35.17 5.06 40.46
C LYS A 9 34.91 6.54 40.70
N VAL A 10 34.38 7.24 39.71
CA VAL A 10 33.82 8.59 39.86
C VAL A 10 32.38 8.50 40.38
N HIS A 11 32.14 9.02 41.58
CA HIS A 11 30.80 9.27 42.12
C HIS A 11 30.21 10.52 41.46
N LEU A 12 29.03 10.39 40.82
CA LEU A 12 28.21 11.52 40.37
C LEU A 12 27.02 11.73 41.33
N PRO A 13 26.63 12.98 41.64
CA PRO A 13 25.57 13.28 42.59
C PRO A 13 24.17 13.18 41.95
N SER A 14 23.27 12.48 42.64
CA SER A 14 21.84 12.36 42.29
C SER A 14 21.06 13.59 42.76
N ILE A 15 20.64 14.49 41.86
CA ILE A 15 19.60 15.48 42.17
C ILE A 15 18.73 15.73 40.93
N ARG A 16 17.40 15.72 41.16
CA ARG A 16 16.26 16.18 40.35
C ARG A 16 15.51 15.13 39.50
N ALA A 17 14.72 14.30 40.20
CA ALA A 17 13.56 13.59 39.65
C ALA A 17 12.23 14.00 40.34
N SER A 18 12.23 15.08 41.13
CA SER A 18 11.08 15.49 41.95
C SER A 18 10.37 16.76 41.49
N GLN A 19 10.87 17.46 40.45
CA GLN A 19 10.21 18.66 39.91
C GLN A 19 9.30 18.37 38.71
N ASP A 20 9.57 17.31 37.93
CA ASP A 20 8.74 16.99 36.76
C ASP A 20 7.43 16.28 37.12
N ARG A 21 7.29 15.70 38.33
CA ARG A 21 6.04 15.05 38.74
C ARG A 21 4.91 16.03 39.08
N LYS A 22 5.24 17.22 39.60
CA LYS A 22 4.24 18.23 39.96
C LYS A 22 3.61 18.92 38.74
N MET A 23 4.38 19.06 37.65
CA MET A 23 3.88 19.71 36.43
C MET A 23 2.95 18.79 35.63
N THR A 24 3.16 17.47 35.71
CA THR A 24 2.29 16.48 35.04
C THR A 24 0.98 16.24 35.80
N GLU A 25 0.98 16.35 37.14
CA GLU A 25 -0.25 16.23 37.94
C GLU A 25 -1.15 17.48 37.84
N GLU A 26 -0.61 18.68 37.65
CA GLU A 26 -1.42 19.90 37.40
C GLU A 26 -2.05 19.93 35.99
N LEU A 27 -1.43 19.31 34.99
CA LEU A 27 -1.97 19.25 33.61
C LEU A 27 -3.00 18.13 33.40
N LEU A 28 -3.03 17.12 34.27
CA LEU A 28 -3.97 15.99 34.19
C LEU A 28 -5.25 16.19 35.01
N GLY A 29 -5.37 17.31 35.74
CA GLY A 29 -6.53 17.65 36.56
C GLY A 29 -7.75 18.22 35.82
N GLU A 30 -7.66 18.51 34.51
CA GLU A 30 -8.73 19.21 33.77
C GLU A 30 -9.48 18.38 32.72
N TYR A 31 -9.20 17.09 32.55
CA TYR A 31 -9.93 16.25 31.61
C TYR A 31 -10.44 14.96 32.25
N GLY A 32 -11.72 14.98 32.62
CA GLY A 32 -12.45 13.84 33.12
C GLY A 32 -12.74 12.78 32.05
N GLU A 33 -12.69 11.53 32.52
CA GLU A 33 -13.33 10.31 32.00
C GLU A 33 -12.89 9.76 30.63
N TYR A 34 -11.92 8.84 30.65
CA TYR A 34 -11.91 7.66 29.77
C TYR A 34 -11.13 6.50 30.45
N ASP A 35 -11.85 5.71 31.25
CA ASP A 35 -11.29 4.64 32.11
C ASP A 35 -11.04 3.31 31.37
N PHE A 36 -11.18 3.27 30.04
CA PHE A 36 -11.06 2.02 29.27
C PHE A 36 -9.64 1.74 28.72
N MET A 37 -8.79 2.77 28.61
CA MET A 37 -7.43 2.64 28.04
C MET A 37 -6.34 2.33 29.07
N SER A 38 -6.62 2.55 30.36
CA SER A 38 -5.71 2.31 31.49
C SER A 38 -5.51 0.82 31.75
N GLU A 39 -6.59 0.02 31.69
CA GLU A 39 -6.54 -1.42 31.97
C GLU A 39 -5.72 -2.19 30.93
N PHE A 40 -5.87 -1.84 29.65
CA PHE A 40 -5.13 -2.48 28.55
C PHE A 40 -3.62 -2.19 28.59
N TYR A 41 -3.22 -1.00 29.05
CA TYR A 41 -1.80 -0.64 29.23
C TYR A 41 -1.17 -1.33 30.43
N SER A 42 -1.95 -1.62 31.48
CA SER A 42 -1.44 -2.28 32.69
C SER A 42 -1.12 -3.76 32.49
N GLU A 43 -1.81 -4.46 31.57
CA GLU A 43 -1.50 -5.85 31.22
C GLU A 43 -0.30 -5.96 30.28
N PHE A 44 -0.12 -5.01 29.35
CA PHE A 44 0.99 -5.03 28.40
C PHE A 44 2.37 -4.81 29.07
N MET A 45 2.40 -4.08 30.19
CA MET A 45 3.63 -3.76 30.93
C MET A 45 4.00 -4.79 32.01
N LYS A 46 3.18 -5.83 32.24
CA LYS A 46 3.45 -6.91 33.21
C LYS A 46 4.20 -8.12 32.61
N GLY A 47 4.54 -8.08 31.32
CA GLY A 47 5.39 -9.09 30.68
C GLY A 47 6.86 -8.93 31.09
N GLU A 48 7.28 -9.70 32.09
CA GLU A 48 8.60 -9.67 32.72
C GLU A 48 9.79 -9.72 31.75
N ALA A 49 10.81 -8.95 32.13
CA ALA A 49 12.15 -8.95 31.56
C ALA A 49 12.84 -10.31 31.74
N VAL A 50 13.32 -10.90 30.64
CA VAL A 50 14.33 -11.96 30.67
C VAL A 50 15.56 -11.49 29.91
N THR A 51 16.51 -10.93 30.67
CA THR A 51 17.91 -10.81 30.26
C THR A 51 18.65 -12.10 30.64
N THR A 52 19.23 -12.80 29.67
CA THR A 52 20.67 -13.09 29.61
C THR A 52 21.04 -13.85 28.34
N LEU A 53 22.06 -13.34 27.67
CA LEU A 53 22.78 -13.93 26.56
C LEU A 53 23.69 -15.06 27.06
N SER A 54 23.57 -16.25 26.47
CA SER A 54 24.71 -17.05 26.03
C SER A 54 24.22 -18.31 25.32
N ASP A 55 24.21 -18.33 23.98
CA ASP A 55 24.55 -19.57 23.29
C ASP A 55 25.10 -19.32 21.87
N ILE A 56 26.43 -19.34 21.81
CA ILE A 56 27.24 -19.31 20.60
C ILE A 56 27.34 -20.77 20.13
N SER A 57 26.36 -21.26 19.36
CA SER A 57 26.52 -22.56 18.68
C SER A 57 25.82 -22.69 17.30
N CYS A 58 25.00 -21.74 16.86
CA CYS A 58 24.29 -21.86 15.58
C CYS A 58 25.04 -21.37 14.32
N ARG A 59 26.34 -21.05 14.38
CA ARG A 59 27.10 -20.50 13.23
C ARG A 59 27.82 -21.51 12.32
N ARG A 60 27.60 -22.83 12.45
CA ARG A 60 28.35 -23.84 11.66
C ARG A 60 27.55 -24.83 10.79
N LYS A 61 26.28 -24.58 10.46
CA LYS A 61 25.50 -25.49 9.57
C LYS A 61 25.03 -24.93 8.21
N TRP A 62 25.48 -23.75 7.79
CA TRP A 62 25.10 -23.15 6.49
C TRP A 62 26.04 -23.46 5.31
N ARG A 63 26.80 -24.56 5.34
CA ARG A 63 27.75 -24.93 4.27
C ARG A 63 27.40 -26.18 3.45
N GLN A 64 26.18 -26.69 3.53
CA GLN A 64 25.75 -27.83 2.68
C GLN A 64 24.36 -27.59 2.08
N VAL A 65 24.22 -26.51 1.31
CA VAL A 65 23.09 -26.34 0.39
C VAL A 65 23.54 -26.91 -0.98
N PRO A 66 22.78 -27.83 -1.62
CA PRO A 66 23.16 -28.41 -2.90
C PRO A 66 23.33 -27.32 -3.98
N ARG A 67 24.40 -27.43 -4.77
CA ARG A 67 24.78 -26.49 -5.84
C ARG A 67 24.16 -26.81 -7.20
N GLU A 68 23.26 -27.77 -7.30
CA GLU A 68 22.76 -28.23 -8.60
C GLU A 68 21.31 -27.79 -8.91
N PRO A 69 21.07 -27.17 -10.08
CA PRO A 69 19.74 -26.78 -10.58
C PRO A 69 18.80 -27.96 -10.93
N SER A 70 19.27 -29.20 -10.85
CA SER A 70 18.58 -30.41 -11.34
C SER A 70 17.55 -31.00 -10.37
N LEU A 71 17.44 -30.50 -9.13
CA LEU A 71 16.48 -30.99 -8.12
C LEU A 71 15.19 -30.16 -7.99
N PHE A 72 14.96 -29.21 -8.90
CA PHE A 72 13.70 -28.44 -8.98
C PHE A 72 12.77 -28.91 -10.11
N SER A 73 13.17 -29.92 -10.89
CA SER A 73 12.28 -30.66 -11.77
C SER A 73 11.68 -31.84 -11.01
N ASP A 74 10.37 -32.00 -11.10
CA ASP A 74 9.55 -33.10 -10.55
C ASP A 74 9.00 -32.94 -9.11
N CYS A 75 8.34 -31.81 -8.84
CA CYS A 75 7.07 -31.90 -8.12
C CYS A 75 5.97 -32.25 -9.15
N LYS A 76 5.89 -33.52 -9.55
CA LYS A 76 4.69 -34.11 -10.14
C LYS A 76 3.66 -34.36 -9.05
N THR A 77 3.15 -33.31 -8.42
CA THR A 77 1.80 -33.37 -7.87
C THR A 77 0.88 -32.85 -8.97
N PRO A 78 0.05 -33.71 -9.59
CA PRO A 78 -0.93 -33.24 -10.55
C PRO A 78 -1.97 -32.44 -9.77
N VAL A 79 -1.88 -31.11 -9.85
CA VAL A 79 -2.96 -30.20 -9.44
C VAL A 79 -3.83 -29.88 -10.68
N SER A 80 -3.82 -30.76 -11.68
CA SER A 80 -4.67 -30.70 -12.87
C SER A 80 -6.11 -31.15 -12.62
N ASP A 81 -6.45 -31.63 -11.42
CA ASP A 81 -7.74 -32.29 -11.17
C ASP A 81 -8.78 -31.38 -10.50
N PHE A 82 -8.42 -30.16 -10.11
CA PHE A 82 -9.41 -29.20 -9.63
C PHE A 82 -10.09 -28.55 -10.85
N ARG A 83 -11.23 -29.10 -11.23
CA ARG A 83 -11.99 -28.63 -12.40
C ARG A 83 -12.60 -27.27 -12.09
N GLU A 84 -12.82 -26.47 -13.12
CA GLU A 84 -13.46 -25.15 -13.00
C GLU A 84 -14.85 -25.23 -12.34
N SER A 85 -15.56 -26.33 -12.56
CA SER A 85 -16.84 -26.66 -11.90
C SER A 85 -16.70 -26.73 -10.37
N ASP A 86 -15.54 -27.14 -9.88
CA ASP A 86 -15.31 -27.37 -8.47
C ASP A 86 -15.18 -26.03 -7.75
N TYR A 87 -14.57 -25.01 -8.38
CA TYR A 87 -14.50 -23.66 -7.82
C TYR A 87 -15.87 -22.96 -7.77
N GLU A 88 -16.70 -23.12 -8.80
CA GLU A 88 -18.04 -22.53 -8.80
C GLU A 88 -18.98 -23.22 -7.83
N ALA A 89 -18.97 -24.55 -7.80
CA ALA A 89 -19.71 -25.33 -6.82
C ALA A 89 -19.28 -24.97 -5.40
N TRP A 90 -17.98 -24.75 -5.20
CA TRP A 90 -17.43 -24.42 -3.90
C TRP A 90 -17.73 -22.97 -3.48
N LEU A 91 -17.64 -21.98 -4.37
CA LEU A 91 -18.11 -20.61 -4.10
C LEU A 91 -19.59 -20.59 -3.75
N LYS A 92 -20.39 -21.34 -4.51
CA LYS A 92 -21.82 -21.48 -4.26
C LYS A 92 -22.04 -21.99 -2.84
N GLN A 93 -21.37 -23.08 -2.46
CA GLN A 93 -21.42 -23.69 -1.13
C GLN A 93 -20.88 -22.78 -0.02
N TYR A 94 -19.74 -22.12 -0.21
CA TYR A 94 -19.11 -21.22 0.78
C TYR A 94 -20.07 -20.10 1.20
N TYR A 95 -20.72 -19.48 0.23
CA TYR A 95 -21.70 -18.44 0.52
C TYR A 95 -23.02 -19.00 1.04
N GLU A 96 -23.41 -20.22 0.69
CA GLU A 96 -24.55 -20.90 1.32
C GLU A 96 -24.26 -21.14 2.81
N GLU A 97 -23.06 -21.57 3.18
CA GLU A 97 -22.65 -21.75 4.59
C GLU A 97 -22.56 -20.43 5.36
N LEU A 98 -22.06 -19.36 4.73
CA LEU A 98 -22.08 -18.02 5.33
C LEU A 98 -23.51 -17.51 5.53
N HIS A 99 -24.37 -17.69 4.52
CA HIS A 99 -25.77 -17.29 4.60
C HIS A 99 -26.48 -18.03 5.74
N ILE A 100 -26.24 -19.34 5.90
CA ILE A 100 -26.75 -20.12 7.04
C ILE A 100 -26.31 -19.50 8.36
N LYS A 101 -25.01 -19.21 8.53
CA LYS A 101 -24.47 -18.60 9.76
C LYS A 101 -25.10 -17.23 10.05
N GLU A 102 -25.24 -16.37 9.05
CA GLU A 102 -25.85 -15.05 9.21
C GLU A 102 -27.35 -15.15 9.51
N THR A 103 -28.10 -16.04 8.85
CA THR A 103 -29.52 -16.27 9.18
C THR A 103 -29.73 -16.87 10.57
N THR A 104 -28.78 -17.69 11.05
CA THR A 104 -28.84 -18.24 12.42
C THR A 104 -28.61 -17.16 13.47
N ILE A 105 -27.84 -16.12 13.13
CA ILE A 105 -27.58 -14.95 14.00
C ILE A 105 -28.76 -13.95 13.92
N ILE A 106 -29.40 -13.81 12.75
CA ILE A 106 -30.53 -12.88 12.53
C ILE A 106 -31.85 -13.45 13.09
N THR A 107 -32.00 -14.77 13.26
CA THR A 107 -33.19 -15.34 13.91
C THR A 107 -33.39 -14.91 15.38
N ASP A 108 -32.41 -14.25 16.00
CA ASP A 108 -32.53 -13.61 17.32
C ASP A 108 -32.97 -12.13 17.28
N ASN A 109 -33.09 -11.50 16.10
CA ASN A 109 -33.65 -10.16 15.94
C ASN A 109 -34.55 -10.13 14.69
N LYS A 110 -35.83 -10.50 14.89
CA LYS A 110 -36.84 -10.47 13.83
C LYS A 110 -37.30 -9.05 13.53
N GLU A 111 -36.73 -8.45 12.50
CA GLU A 111 -37.41 -7.55 11.57
C GLU A 111 -36.62 -7.54 10.26
N THR A 112 -37.09 -8.25 9.24
CA THR A 112 -36.51 -8.19 7.90
C THR A 112 -37.60 -7.96 6.86
N ASP A 113 -37.54 -6.77 6.26
CA ASP A 113 -38.19 -6.41 5.00
C ASP A 113 -37.73 -7.35 3.89
N THR A 114 -38.68 -8.09 3.32
CA THR A 114 -38.49 -8.81 2.07
C THR A 114 -38.89 -7.86 0.94
N LEU A 115 -37.90 -7.20 0.32
CA LEU A 115 -38.13 -6.42 -0.89
C LEU A 115 -38.21 -7.36 -2.10
N ASP A 116 -39.36 -7.28 -2.78
CA ASP A 116 -39.71 -8.13 -3.92
C ASP A 116 -38.82 -7.84 -5.14
N LEU A 117 -38.32 -8.91 -5.76
CA LEU A 117 -37.46 -8.85 -6.94
C LEU A 117 -38.23 -8.29 -8.16
N GLU A 118 -39.56 -8.42 -8.20
CA GLU A 118 -40.42 -7.91 -9.27
C GLU A 118 -40.59 -6.38 -9.23
N GLU A 119 -40.67 -5.77 -8.04
CA GLU A 119 -40.73 -4.29 -7.91
C GLU A 119 -39.44 -3.62 -8.40
N ILE A 120 -38.30 -4.28 -8.20
CA ILE A 120 -37.00 -3.80 -8.67
C ILE A 120 -36.90 -3.88 -10.20
N GLU A 121 -37.46 -4.93 -10.82
CA GLU A 121 -37.53 -5.03 -12.29
C GLU A 121 -38.46 -3.98 -12.91
N GLN A 122 -39.56 -3.62 -12.24
CA GLN A 122 -40.42 -2.51 -12.69
C GLN A 122 -39.75 -1.14 -12.52
N ALA A 123 -39.03 -0.89 -11.43
CA ALA A 123 -38.29 0.36 -11.22
C ALA A 123 -37.18 0.58 -12.27
N VAL A 124 -36.63 -0.50 -12.85
CA VAL A 124 -35.62 -0.46 -13.94
C VAL A 124 -36.22 0.01 -15.27
N LYS A 125 -37.52 -0.19 -15.49
CA LYS A 125 -38.25 0.23 -16.70
C LYS A 125 -38.75 1.68 -16.63
N SER A 126 -38.54 2.37 -15.51
CA SER A 126 -38.96 3.76 -15.31
C SER A 126 -38.28 4.74 -16.30
N PRO A 127 -39.03 5.63 -16.98
CA PRO A 127 -38.50 6.61 -17.94
C PRO A 127 -37.41 7.55 -17.38
N THR A 128 -37.32 7.70 -16.06
CA THR A 128 -36.33 8.55 -15.39
C THR A 128 -34.90 8.03 -15.55
N LEU A 129 -34.72 6.72 -15.79
CA LEU A 129 -33.41 6.10 -16.07
C LEU A 129 -32.95 6.25 -17.53
N THR A 130 -33.86 6.57 -18.45
CA THR A 130 -33.57 6.71 -19.88
C THR A 130 -32.79 7.99 -20.20
N LEU A 131 -32.84 8.99 -19.31
CA LEU A 131 -32.10 10.26 -19.43
C LEU A 131 -30.56 10.11 -19.35
N PHE A 132 -30.06 8.99 -18.81
CA PHE A 132 -28.62 8.72 -18.74
C PHE A 132 -28.07 7.89 -19.91
N GLN A 133 -28.92 7.42 -20.83
CA GLN A 133 -28.50 6.55 -21.94
C GLN A 133 -28.02 7.29 -23.20
N LYS A 134 -28.10 8.63 -23.23
CA LYS A 134 -27.75 9.44 -24.41
C LYS A 134 -26.36 10.09 -24.37
N TYR A 135 -25.46 9.62 -23.51
CA TYR A 135 -24.08 10.12 -23.48
C TYR A 135 -23.15 9.11 -24.16
N GLU A 136 -22.63 9.48 -25.32
CA GLU A 136 -21.48 8.80 -25.91
C GLU A 136 -20.29 8.91 -24.95
N PRO A 137 -19.60 7.80 -24.62
CA PRO A 137 -18.41 7.86 -23.79
C PRO A 137 -17.31 8.57 -24.58
N MET A 138 -16.95 9.79 -24.18
CA MET A 138 -15.75 10.44 -24.70
C MET A 138 -14.53 9.59 -24.35
N ASP A 139 -13.87 9.14 -25.40
CA ASP A 139 -12.76 8.21 -25.46
C ASP A 139 -11.47 8.82 -24.87
N SER A 140 -11.43 9.00 -23.55
CA SER A 140 -10.25 9.55 -22.85
C SER A 140 -9.73 8.63 -21.75
N THR A 141 -9.45 7.38 -22.14
CA THR A 141 -8.53 6.51 -21.38
C THR A 141 -7.12 7.12 -21.23
N LYS A 142 -6.81 8.20 -21.96
CA LYS A 142 -5.58 9.01 -21.92
C LYS A 142 -5.22 9.56 -20.53
N TYR A 143 -6.17 9.68 -19.60
CA TYR A 143 -5.95 10.29 -18.27
C TYR A 143 -5.70 9.28 -17.13
N TRP A 144 -5.79 7.98 -17.42
CA TRP A 144 -5.56 6.88 -16.48
C TRP A 144 -4.14 6.32 -16.57
N GLY A 145 -3.15 7.18 -16.82
CA GLY A 145 -1.75 6.78 -16.76
C GLY A 145 -1.44 6.16 -15.40
N VAL A 146 -1.14 4.86 -15.41
CA VAL A 146 -0.70 4.02 -14.28
C VAL A 146 0.73 4.37 -13.85
N GLU A 147 1.34 5.33 -14.53
CA GLU A 147 2.74 5.72 -14.42
C GLU A 147 3.03 6.59 -13.18
N ASP A 148 1.99 7.16 -12.55
CA ASP A 148 2.14 7.89 -11.29
C ASP A 148 1.50 7.11 -10.12
N PRO A 149 2.30 6.45 -9.26
CA PRO A 149 1.82 5.49 -8.27
C PRO A 149 1.05 6.11 -7.09
N ARG A 150 1.01 7.44 -6.91
CA ARG A 150 0.14 8.09 -5.92
C ARG A 150 -0.05 9.59 -6.16
N ARG A 151 -1.30 10.03 -6.28
CA ARG A 151 -1.68 11.44 -6.52
C ARG A 151 -2.14 12.06 -5.19
N HIS A 152 -1.93 13.35 -4.96
CA HIS A 152 -2.50 14.04 -3.79
C HIS A 152 -3.59 15.00 -4.26
N TRP A 153 -4.78 14.93 -3.65
CA TRP A 153 -5.90 15.80 -3.95
C TRP A 153 -5.80 17.13 -3.22
N PRO A 154 -5.78 18.27 -3.90
CA PRO A 154 -6.09 19.54 -3.27
C PRO A 154 -7.61 19.70 -3.11
N ILE A 155 -8.13 19.55 -1.90
CA ILE A 155 -9.52 19.88 -1.54
C ILE A 155 -9.58 21.34 -1.10
N PRO A 156 -10.19 22.25 -1.87
CA PRO A 156 -10.23 23.65 -1.51
C PRO A 156 -10.99 23.87 -0.19
N LYS A 157 -10.31 24.42 0.83
CA LYS A 157 -10.92 24.92 2.08
C LYS A 157 -11.59 26.28 1.84
N THR A 158 -10.96 27.10 0.99
CA THR A 158 -11.43 28.40 0.51
C THR A 158 -10.93 28.60 -0.94
N ASN A 159 -11.25 29.73 -1.60
CA ASN A 159 -10.73 30.05 -2.95
C ASN A 159 -9.19 30.15 -3.04
N ARG A 160 -8.46 30.05 -1.91
CA ARG A 160 -6.99 30.19 -1.85
C ARG A 160 -6.28 29.11 -1.02
N GLU A 161 -7.00 28.15 -0.45
CA GLU A 161 -6.44 27.15 0.47
C GLU A 161 -6.90 25.75 0.06
N PHE A 162 -6.03 24.75 0.19
CA PHE A 162 -6.33 23.37 -0.15
C PHE A 162 -5.81 22.38 0.91
N TRP A 163 -6.62 21.41 1.29
CA TRP A 163 -6.19 20.22 2.03
C TRP A 163 -5.65 19.19 1.05
N LEU A 164 -4.52 18.54 1.34
CA LEU A 164 -3.96 17.52 0.46
C LEU A 164 -4.28 16.10 0.93
N PHE A 165 -5.26 15.44 0.30
CA PHE A 165 -5.61 14.05 0.62
C PHE A 165 -4.87 13.07 -0.29
N PRO A 166 -4.21 12.03 0.24
CA PRO A 166 -3.62 11.00 -0.60
C PRO A 166 -4.72 10.29 -1.41
N SER A 167 -4.64 10.37 -2.74
CA SER A 167 -5.45 9.61 -3.68
C SER A 167 -4.68 8.47 -4.31
N ILE A 168 -5.34 7.34 -4.46
CA ILE A 168 -4.81 6.21 -5.21
C ILE A 168 -5.32 6.27 -6.67
N HIS A 169 -6.34 7.08 -6.96
CA HIS A 169 -6.95 7.19 -8.29
C HIS A 169 -7.11 8.65 -8.77
N PRO A 170 -7.02 8.95 -10.08
CA PRO A 170 -7.42 10.25 -10.63
C PRO A 170 -8.91 10.55 -10.36
N LEU A 171 -9.28 11.83 -10.35
CA LEU A 171 -10.66 12.21 -10.01
C LEU A 171 -11.46 11.67 -11.17
N LEU A 172 -12.47 10.86 -10.88
CA LEU A 172 -13.40 10.53 -11.92
C LEU A 172 -13.97 11.84 -12.40
N ASN A 173 -13.59 12.19 -13.63
CA ASN A 173 -14.12 13.34 -14.30
C ASN A 173 -15.54 12.97 -14.71
N THR A 174 -16.45 12.95 -13.73
CA THR A 174 -17.84 12.70 -14.00
C THR A 174 -18.36 13.87 -14.81
N SER A 175 -19.21 13.58 -15.79
CA SER A 175 -19.80 14.60 -16.67
C SER A 175 -20.55 15.71 -15.92
N SER A 176 -21.00 15.47 -14.68
CA SER A 176 -21.67 16.47 -13.84
C SER A 176 -20.77 17.06 -12.74
N ARG A 177 -21.00 18.33 -12.40
CA ARG A 177 -20.37 18.97 -11.21
C ARG A 177 -20.78 18.27 -9.91
N TYR A 178 -22.04 17.84 -9.82
CA TYR A 178 -22.56 17.10 -8.68
C TYR A 178 -21.87 15.73 -8.54
N GLY A 179 -21.69 14.98 -9.64
CA GLY A 179 -20.95 13.72 -9.61
C GLY A 179 -19.51 13.89 -9.11
N ARG A 180 -18.83 14.97 -9.53
CA ARG A 180 -17.47 15.29 -9.05
C ARG A 180 -17.47 15.60 -7.56
N TYR A 181 -18.39 16.47 -7.12
CA TYR A 181 -18.55 16.79 -5.70
C TYR A 181 -18.82 15.54 -4.86
N ILE A 182 -19.71 14.67 -5.33
CA ILE A 182 -20.06 13.41 -4.67
C ILE A 182 -18.87 12.46 -4.63
N THR A 183 -18.14 12.24 -5.73
CA THR A 183 -16.89 11.46 -5.75
C THR A 183 -15.85 12.05 -4.78
N MET A 184 -15.71 13.38 -4.71
CA MET A 184 -14.81 14.05 -3.78
C MET A 184 -15.23 13.83 -2.33
N LEU A 185 -16.52 14.04 -2.02
CA LEU A 185 -17.07 13.85 -0.69
C LEU A 185 -16.90 12.40 -0.24
N HIS A 186 -17.15 11.43 -1.13
CA HIS A 186 -16.98 10.00 -0.87
C HIS A 186 -15.53 9.57 -0.64
N SER A 187 -14.60 10.15 -1.39
CA SER A 187 -13.17 9.92 -1.18
C SER A 187 -12.70 10.48 0.18
N SER A 188 -13.43 11.45 0.74
CA SER A 188 -13.08 12.15 1.98
C SER A 188 -13.89 11.73 3.23
N SER A 189 -15.12 11.22 3.08
CA SER A 189 -16.08 11.11 4.19
C SER A 189 -16.10 9.73 4.88
N GLY A 190 -15.42 8.73 4.33
CA GLY A 190 -15.19 7.42 4.96
C GLY A 190 -16.42 6.51 5.18
N VAL A 191 -17.64 7.05 5.27
CA VAL A 191 -18.86 6.27 5.53
C VAL A 191 -19.99 6.73 4.61
N LEU A 192 -20.40 5.85 3.70
CA LEU A 192 -21.59 6.05 2.86
C LEU A 192 -22.86 5.68 3.63
N GLY A 193 -23.90 6.50 3.48
CA GLY A 193 -25.26 6.13 3.92
C GLY A 193 -25.73 4.83 3.25
N ALA A 194 -26.54 4.05 3.96
CA ALA A 194 -26.98 2.72 3.51
C ALA A 194 -27.70 2.76 2.15
N GLU A 195 -28.58 3.75 1.94
CA GLU A 195 -29.29 3.94 0.67
C GLU A 195 -28.32 4.19 -0.50
N HIS A 196 -27.30 5.01 -0.26
CA HIS A 196 -26.28 5.31 -1.27
C HIS A 196 -25.47 4.05 -1.62
N LYS A 197 -25.07 3.26 -0.64
CA LYS A 197 -24.41 1.95 -0.86
C LYS A 197 -25.28 1.03 -1.72
N LYS A 198 -26.57 0.92 -1.40
CA LYS A 198 -27.53 0.11 -2.16
C LYS A 198 -27.68 0.61 -3.61
N ARG A 199 -27.72 1.92 -3.82
CA ARG A 199 -27.80 2.53 -5.16
C ARG A 199 -26.53 2.27 -5.97
N LEU A 200 -25.35 2.44 -5.37
CA LEU A 200 -24.06 2.12 -6.01
C LEU A 200 -23.98 0.63 -6.36
N ALA A 201 -24.40 -0.26 -5.46
CA ALA A 201 -24.47 -1.70 -5.70
C ALA A 201 -25.30 -2.00 -6.94
N SER A 202 -26.49 -1.40 -7.03
CA SER A 202 -27.41 -1.58 -8.13
C SER A 202 -26.81 -1.08 -9.45
N ILE A 203 -26.19 0.10 -9.45
CA ILE A 203 -25.53 0.66 -10.64
C ILE A 203 -24.35 -0.21 -11.09
N PHE A 204 -23.49 -0.61 -10.15
CA PHE A 204 -22.33 -1.44 -10.43
C PHE A 204 -22.74 -2.80 -10.98
N LYS A 205 -23.69 -3.47 -10.33
CA LYS A 205 -24.28 -4.73 -10.78
C LYS A 205 -24.87 -4.60 -12.19
N LYS A 206 -25.67 -3.57 -12.46
CA LYS A 206 -26.25 -3.30 -13.78
C LYS A 206 -25.16 -3.13 -14.84
N ASN A 207 -24.10 -2.39 -14.55
CA ASN A 207 -23.00 -2.15 -15.49
C ASN A 207 -22.17 -3.40 -15.77
N ILE A 208 -21.85 -4.22 -14.77
CA ILE A 208 -21.14 -5.49 -15.00
C ILE A 208 -22.02 -6.45 -15.82
N ILE A 209 -23.31 -6.57 -15.49
CA ILE A 209 -24.24 -7.40 -16.26
C ILE A 209 -24.34 -6.90 -17.70
N LYS A 210 -24.41 -5.58 -17.91
CA LYS A 210 -24.38 -4.96 -19.23
C LYS A 210 -23.11 -5.32 -19.98
N ALA A 211 -21.94 -5.10 -19.36
CA ALA A 211 -20.64 -5.40 -19.96
C ALA A 211 -20.52 -6.87 -20.37
N LYS A 212 -21.00 -7.78 -19.51
CA LYS A 212 -21.08 -9.21 -19.80
C LYS A 212 -22.04 -9.49 -20.95
N LYS A 213 -23.26 -8.95 -20.93
CA LYS A 213 -24.30 -9.19 -21.97
C LYS A 213 -23.83 -8.77 -23.36
N PHE A 214 -23.09 -7.66 -23.43
CA PHE A 214 -22.55 -7.14 -24.69
C PHE A 214 -21.15 -7.68 -25.02
N ASN A 215 -20.62 -8.62 -24.22
CA ASN A 215 -19.28 -9.22 -24.38
C ASN A 215 -18.18 -8.17 -24.62
N TYR A 216 -18.23 -7.05 -23.87
CA TYR A 216 -17.21 -6.02 -24.01
C TYR A 216 -15.82 -6.59 -23.73
N GLN A 217 -14.90 -6.35 -24.67
CA GLN A 217 -13.49 -6.64 -24.52
C GLN A 217 -12.80 -5.39 -23.96
N LEU A 218 -12.23 -5.55 -22.78
CA LEU A 218 -11.58 -4.50 -22.03
C LEU A 218 -10.07 -4.69 -22.14
N ALA A 219 -9.35 -3.65 -22.56
CA ALA A 219 -7.90 -3.63 -22.46
C ALA A 219 -7.42 -3.38 -21.01
N LYS A 220 -8.21 -2.64 -20.25
CA LYS A 220 -7.91 -2.24 -18.86
C LYS A 220 -9.14 -2.40 -17.98
N LEU A 221 -8.97 -3.03 -16.82
CA LEU A 221 -10.01 -3.14 -15.79
C LEU A 221 -9.46 -2.60 -14.47
N ILE A 222 -10.10 -1.56 -13.92
CA ILE A 222 -9.71 -0.96 -12.65
C ILE A 222 -10.92 -1.00 -11.72
N LEU A 223 -10.79 -1.74 -10.62
CA LEU A 223 -11.76 -1.71 -9.53
C LEU A 223 -11.39 -0.58 -8.57
N CYS A 224 -11.95 0.61 -8.83
CA CYS A 224 -11.67 1.81 -8.06
C CYS A 224 -12.41 1.79 -6.71
N ASP A 225 -11.66 1.70 -5.62
CA ASP A 225 -12.18 1.72 -4.23
C ASP A 225 -12.96 3.00 -3.89
N SER A 226 -12.55 4.11 -4.50
CA SER A 226 -13.15 5.44 -4.34
C SER A 226 -14.54 5.53 -4.98
N LEU A 227 -14.86 4.61 -5.89
CA LEU A 227 -16.19 4.46 -6.48
C LEU A 227 -17.01 3.36 -5.81
N VAL A 228 -16.39 2.21 -5.62
CA VAL A 228 -17.04 0.99 -5.15
C VAL A 228 -16.03 0.21 -4.33
N SER A 229 -16.13 0.32 -3.00
CA SER A 229 -15.53 -0.69 -2.14
C SER A 229 -16.43 -1.92 -2.08
N LEU A 230 -15.86 -3.09 -2.39
CA LEU A 230 -16.59 -4.35 -2.27
C LEU A 230 -16.96 -4.69 -0.82
N THR A 231 -16.34 -4.03 0.16
CA THR A 231 -16.70 -4.17 1.59
C THR A 231 -17.99 -3.47 1.96
N TRP A 232 -18.53 -2.60 1.09
CA TRP A 232 -19.79 -1.91 1.34
C TRP A 232 -21.02 -2.75 1.06
N PHE A 233 -20.86 -3.87 0.36
CA PHE A 233 -21.96 -4.76 -0.01
C PHE A 233 -22.20 -5.79 1.07
N ASP A 234 -23.48 -6.10 1.31
CA ASP A 234 -23.87 -7.27 2.06
C ASP A 234 -23.36 -8.55 1.38
N VAL A 235 -23.33 -9.65 2.12
CA VAL A 235 -22.75 -10.92 1.65
C VAL A 235 -23.42 -11.43 0.37
N VAL A 236 -24.74 -11.27 0.24
CA VAL A 236 -25.49 -11.74 -0.94
C VAL A 236 -25.18 -10.89 -2.16
N SER A 237 -25.25 -9.56 -2.03
CA SER A 237 -24.90 -8.64 -3.12
C SER A 237 -23.45 -8.82 -3.56
N LYS A 238 -22.53 -8.96 -2.59
CA LYS A 238 -21.11 -9.19 -2.85
C LYS A 238 -20.88 -10.49 -3.61
N LYS A 239 -21.53 -11.60 -3.22
CA LYS A 239 -21.49 -12.88 -3.95
C LYS A 239 -21.90 -12.70 -5.40
N VAL A 240 -23.03 -12.06 -5.65
CA VAL A 240 -23.56 -11.86 -7.01
C VAL A 240 -22.60 -11.01 -7.84
N ILE A 241 -22.09 -9.92 -7.27
CA ILE A 241 -21.13 -9.03 -7.93
C ILE A 241 -19.85 -9.78 -8.26
N LEU A 242 -19.24 -10.48 -7.31
CA LEU A 242 -18.00 -11.23 -7.51
C LEU A 242 -18.17 -12.36 -8.55
N THR A 243 -19.29 -13.08 -8.49
CA THR A 243 -19.62 -14.13 -9.48
C THR A 243 -19.73 -13.54 -10.88
N THR A 244 -20.44 -12.41 -11.01
CA THR A 244 -20.60 -11.75 -12.31
C THR A 244 -19.27 -11.19 -12.82
N LEU A 245 -18.44 -10.62 -11.93
CA LEU A 245 -17.11 -10.13 -12.25
C LEU A 245 -16.18 -11.25 -12.70
N CYS A 246 -16.20 -12.41 -12.03
CA CYS A 246 -15.46 -13.59 -12.46
C CYS A 246 -15.86 -14.03 -13.87
N GLN A 247 -17.17 -14.08 -14.15
CA GLN A 247 -17.67 -14.43 -15.47
C GLN A 247 -17.24 -13.41 -16.54
N LEU A 248 -17.26 -12.11 -16.21
CA LEU A 248 -16.78 -11.07 -17.09
C LEU A 248 -15.28 -11.26 -17.40
N LEU A 249 -14.45 -11.43 -16.37
CA LEU A 249 -13.00 -11.63 -16.46
C LEU A 249 -12.62 -12.84 -17.33
N ARG A 250 -13.36 -13.94 -17.19
CA ARG A 250 -13.15 -15.16 -17.99
C ARG A 250 -13.44 -14.97 -19.47
N GLY A 251 -14.33 -14.04 -19.82
CA GLY A 251 -14.68 -13.70 -21.20
C GLY A 251 -13.84 -12.58 -21.79
N GLN A 252 -12.86 -12.05 -21.06
CA GLN A 252 -11.89 -11.11 -21.61
C GLN A 252 -10.78 -11.89 -22.32
N TYR A 253 -10.32 -11.37 -23.46
CA TYR A 253 -9.17 -11.88 -24.21
C TYR A 253 -8.14 -10.78 -24.52
N GLU A 254 -8.56 -9.52 -24.46
CA GLU A 254 -7.76 -8.34 -24.77
C GLU A 254 -7.19 -7.66 -23.51
N LEU A 255 -7.39 -8.26 -22.33
CA LEU A 255 -7.10 -7.62 -21.04
C LEU A 255 -5.60 -7.59 -20.73
N GLU A 256 -5.03 -6.38 -20.71
CA GLU A 256 -3.60 -6.15 -20.49
C GLU A 256 -3.29 -5.61 -19.09
N VAL A 257 -4.20 -4.81 -18.51
CA VAL A 257 -4.00 -4.15 -17.21
C VAL A 257 -5.17 -4.45 -16.29
N VAL A 258 -4.89 -4.93 -15.09
CA VAL A 258 -5.90 -5.15 -14.05
C VAL A 258 -5.46 -4.54 -12.73
N SER A 259 -6.36 -3.77 -12.11
CA SER A 259 -6.19 -3.27 -10.75
C SER A 259 -7.34 -3.74 -9.85
N PHE A 260 -6.97 -4.42 -8.78
CA PHE A 260 -7.79 -4.81 -7.64
C PHE A 260 -7.30 -4.13 -6.35
N GLU A 261 -6.70 -2.95 -6.48
CA GLU A 261 -6.18 -2.22 -5.33
C GLU A 261 -7.28 -1.87 -4.34
N ASN A 262 -6.97 -1.99 -3.04
CA ASN A 262 -7.90 -1.74 -1.92
C ASN A 262 -9.24 -2.50 -2.01
N ALA A 263 -9.30 -3.61 -2.75
CA ALA A 263 -10.51 -4.42 -2.84
C ALA A 263 -10.92 -5.04 -1.49
N GLN A 264 -9.97 -5.18 -0.55
CA GLN A 264 -10.19 -5.67 0.83
C GLN A 264 -10.97 -6.99 0.88
N LEU A 265 -10.63 -7.89 -0.05
CA LEU A 265 -11.28 -9.18 -0.25
C LEU A 265 -10.86 -10.17 0.84
N ARG A 266 -11.73 -11.13 1.13
CA ARG A 266 -11.30 -12.34 1.85
C ARG A 266 -10.30 -13.10 0.97
N GLN A 267 -9.38 -13.83 1.60
CA GLN A 267 -8.28 -14.55 0.93
C GLN A 267 -8.80 -15.35 -0.28
N LEU A 268 -9.88 -16.07 -0.05
CA LEU A 268 -10.55 -16.88 -1.03
C LEU A 268 -11.19 -16.10 -2.18
N GLU A 269 -11.93 -15.03 -1.85
CA GLU A 269 -12.62 -14.21 -2.85
C GLU A 269 -11.60 -13.64 -3.85
N GLY A 270 -10.44 -13.19 -3.34
CA GLY A 270 -9.36 -12.70 -4.19
C GLY A 270 -8.67 -13.80 -4.99
N ILE A 271 -8.44 -14.99 -4.41
CA ILE A 271 -7.88 -16.14 -5.15
C ILE A 271 -8.80 -16.54 -6.31
N VAL A 272 -10.11 -16.59 -6.08
CA VAL A 272 -11.12 -16.89 -7.10
C VAL A 272 -11.09 -15.86 -8.23
N LEU A 273 -11.03 -14.57 -7.89
CA LEU A 273 -10.93 -13.50 -8.89
C LEU A 273 -9.66 -13.62 -9.73
N LEU A 274 -8.51 -13.89 -9.10
CA LEU A 274 -7.25 -14.11 -9.80
C LEU A 274 -7.31 -15.37 -10.69
N CYS A 275 -7.98 -16.43 -10.23
CA CYS A 275 -8.20 -17.64 -11.01
C CYS A 275 -9.05 -17.34 -12.26
N ALA A 276 -10.14 -16.58 -12.10
CA ALA A 276 -10.96 -16.13 -13.23
C ALA A 276 -10.14 -15.28 -14.23
N LEU A 277 -9.27 -14.41 -13.70
CA LEU A 277 -8.35 -13.61 -14.51
C LEU A 277 -7.30 -14.47 -15.24
N SER A 278 -6.89 -15.60 -14.65
CA SER A 278 -5.83 -16.47 -15.20
C SER A 278 -6.12 -17.06 -16.57
N ARG A 279 -7.33 -16.91 -17.12
CA ARG A 279 -7.58 -17.19 -18.55
C ARG A 279 -6.88 -16.22 -19.51
N ASN A 280 -6.51 -15.04 -19.02
CA ASN A 280 -5.83 -13.99 -19.78
C ASN A 280 -4.30 -14.08 -19.66
N THR A 281 -3.74 -15.30 -19.51
CA THR A 281 -2.32 -15.54 -19.19
C THR A 281 -1.34 -14.77 -20.08
N ASP A 282 -1.66 -14.68 -21.37
CA ASP A 282 -0.70 -14.32 -22.40
C ASP A 282 -0.74 -12.82 -22.75
N ARG A 283 -1.76 -12.10 -22.27
CA ARG A 283 -1.91 -10.66 -22.52
C ARG A 283 -1.79 -9.80 -21.29
N LEU A 284 -2.04 -10.33 -20.10
CA LEU A 284 -1.93 -9.56 -18.87
C LEU A 284 -0.48 -9.13 -18.63
N ARG A 285 -0.20 -7.83 -18.78
CA ARG A 285 1.12 -7.20 -18.58
C ARG A 285 1.24 -6.60 -17.19
N GLU A 286 0.15 -6.07 -16.66
CA GLU A 286 0.16 -5.34 -15.39
C GLU A 286 -0.94 -5.85 -14.46
N LEU A 287 -0.53 -6.22 -13.24
CA LEU A 287 -1.43 -6.61 -12.16
C LEU A 287 -1.14 -5.77 -10.92
N HIS A 288 -2.14 -4.99 -10.50
CA HIS A 288 -2.09 -4.17 -9.31
C HIS A 288 -3.01 -4.75 -8.24
N ALA A 289 -2.45 -5.19 -7.14
CA ALA A 289 -3.13 -5.91 -6.07
C ALA A 289 -2.68 -5.45 -4.67
N TRP A 290 -2.27 -4.17 -4.54
CA TRP A 290 -2.05 -3.55 -3.25
C TRP A 290 -3.32 -3.55 -2.42
N ARG A 291 -3.26 -4.03 -1.17
CA ARG A 291 -4.42 -4.14 -0.28
C ARG A 291 -5.61 -4.88 -0.91
N MET A 292 -5.33 -5.79 -1.84
CA MET A 292 -6.34 -6.62 -2.47
C MET A 292 -7.04 -7.50 -1.43
N PHE A 293 -6.27 -8.05 -0.49
CA PHE A 293 -6.80 -8.85 0.61
C PHE A 293 -6.97 -8.01 1.87
N GLY A 294 -8.03 -8.29 2.61
CA GLY A 294 -8.33 -7.64 3.88
C GLY A 294 -7.33 -7.95 4.99
N TYR A 295 -7.45 -7.24 6.11
CA TYR A 295 -6.64 -7.51 7.30
C TYR A 295 -6.78 -8.97 7.75
N GLY A 296 -5.64 -9.62 8.01
CA GLY A 296 -5.59 -11.03 8.40
C GLY A 296 -5.84 -12.04 7.27
N GLN A 297 -5.92 -11.58 6.01
CA GLN A 297 -6.24 -12.41 4.85
C GLN A 297 -5.04 -12.59 3.91
N CYS A 298 -3.80 -12.57 4.43
CA CYS A 298 -2.59 -12.67 3.62
C CYS A 298 -2.57 -14.01 2.84
N PRO A 299 -2.43 -13.96 1.50
CA PRO A 299 -2.64 -15.12 0.64
C PRO A 299 -1.59 -16.23 0.83
N VAL A 300 -0.41 -15.91 1.36
CA VAL A 300 0.68 -16.88 1.57
C VAL A 300 0.79 -17.41 2.99
N LEU A 301 -0.03 -16.90 3.91
CA LEU A 301 -0.15 -17.38 5.28
C LEU A 301 -1.33 -18.36 5.38
N ARG A 302 -1.28 -19.24 6.38
CA ARG A 302 -2.43 -20.09 6.69
C ARG A 302 -3.48 -19.22 7.37
N ASP A 303 -4.75 -19.43 7.00
CA ASP A 303 -5.88 -18.79 7.66
C ASP A 303 -5.92 -19.23 9.13
N THR A 304 -5.42 -18.38 10.01
CA THR A 304 -5.38 -18.63 11.45
C THR A 304 -6.70 -18.28 12.13
N MET A 305 -7.57 -17.46 11.50
CA MET A 305 -8.91 -17.20 12.03
C MET A 305 -9.78 -18.47 11.98
N SER A 306 -9.50 -19.39 11.05
CA SER A 306 -10.14 -20.71 10.99
C SER A 306 -9.74 -21.64 12.16
N LEU A 307 -8.56 -21.44 12.79
CA LEU A 307 -8.12 -22.28 13.92
C LEU A 307 -8.91 -22.02 15.22
N ALA A 308 -9.46 -20.81 15.39
CA ALA A 308 -10.35 -20.48 16.50
C ALA A 308 -11.75 -21.09 16.29
N ALA A 309 -12.18 -21.23 15.04
CA ALA A 309 -13.41 -21.92 14.67
C ALA A 309 -13.17 -23.43 14.56
N LYS A 310 -12.98 -24.11 15.71
CA LYS A 310 -13.07 -25.58 15.86
C LYS A 310 -14.49 -26.13 15.58
N SER A 311 -15.13 -25.65 14.53
CA SER A 311 -16.38 -26.16 14.02
C SER A 311 -16.08 -27.38 13.13
N LYS A 312 -16.83 -28.46 13.34
CA LYS A 312 -16.68 -29.80 12.73
C LYS A 312 -16.89 -29.87 11.20
N SER A 313 -16.72 -28.78 10.45
CA SER A 313 -16.76 -28.81 8.98
C SER A 313 -15.43 -29.34 8.43
N THR A 314 -15.32 -30.67 8.37
CA THR A 314 -14.10 -31.43 8.06
C THR A 314 -13.75 -31.55 6.58
N LYS A 315 -14.52 -30.99 5.64
CA LYS A 315 -14.35 -31.32 4.22
C LYS A 315 -13.52 -30.33 3.38
N TYR A 316 -13.45 -29.04 3.75
CA TYR A 316 -12.79 -28.02 2.92
C TYR A 316 -11.59 -27.30 3.56
N ASN A 317 -11.26 -27.62 4.82
CA ASN A 317 -10.03 -27.14 5.48
C ASN A 317 -8.72 -27.65 4.84
N ASN A 318 -8.81 -28.48 3.79
CA ASN A 318 -7.64 -29.05 3.10
C ASN A 318 -7.21 -28.32 1.82
N ILE A 319 -7.97 -27.32 1.33
CA ILE A 319 -7.50 -26.53 0.19
C ILE A 319 -6.39 -25.61 0.70
N ASN A 320 -5.16 -25.93 0.31
CA ASN A 320 -4.00 -25.16 0.70
C ASN A 320 -3.91 -23.91 -0.18
N LEU A 321 -4.73 -22.90 0.15
CA LEU A 321 -4.89 -21.63 -0.57
C LEU A 321 -3.55 -20.92 -0.85
N LYS A 322 -2.54 -21.12 0.01
CA LYS A 322 -1.18 -20.62 -0.19
C LYS A 322 -0.56 -21.07 -1.52
N TYR A 323 -0.73 -22.35 -1.88
CA TYR A 323 -0.17 -22.86 -3.13
C TYR A 323 -0.92 -22.28 -4.33
N HIS A 324 -2.24 -22.12 -4.21
CA HIS A 324 -3.08 -21.63 -5.29
C HIS A 324 -2.76 -20.19 -5.66
N PHE A 325 -2.54 -19.29 -4.69
CA PHE A 325 -2.16 -17.91 -5.01
C PHE A 325 -0.90 -17.82 -5.88
N MET A 326 0.17 -18.53 -5.48
CA MET A 326 1.43 -18.52 -6.22
C MET A 326 1.33 -19.24 -7.58
N GLU A 327 0.55 -20.31 -7.64
CA GLU A 327 0.29 -21.05 -8.88
C GLU A 327 -0.48 -20.21 -9.89
N ILE A 328 -1.52 -19.50 -9.43
CA ILE A 328 -2.28 -18.57 -10.27
C ILE A 328 -1.38 -17.43 -10.77
N LEU A 329 -0.55 -16.84 -9.90
CA LEU A 329 0.40 -15.82 -10.34
C LEU A 329 1.38 -16.36 -11.40
N ASN A 330 1.73 -17.64 -11.34
CA ASN A 330 2.60 -18.28 -12.33
C ASN A 330 1.93 -18.52 -13.69
N ASN A 331 0.60 -18.46 -13.75
CA ASN A 331 -0.13 -18.57 -15.02
C ASN A 331 0.02 -17.28 -15.86
N PHE A 332 0.22 -16.11 -15.25
CA PHE A 332 0.38 -14.84 -15.97
C PHE A 332 1.73 -14.75 -16.71
N SER A 333 1.84 -15.44 -17.84
CA SER A 333 3.11 -15.62 -18.55
C SER A 333 3.69 -14.30 -19.08
N SER A 334 2.84 -13.33 -19.42
CA SER A 334 3.25 -12.03 -20.00
C SER A 334 3.40 -10.90 -18.97
N LEU A 335 3.29 -11.19 -17.67
CA LEU A 335 3.31 -10.17 -16.63
C LEU A 335 4.67 -9.48 -16.54
N THR A 336 4.69 -8.17 -16.76
CA THR A 336 5.87 -7.30 -16.68
C THR A 336 5.86 -6.42 -15.43
N ILE A 337 4.69 -6.07 -14.90
CA ILE A 337 4.55 -5.26 -13.68
C ILE A 337 3.64 -5.98 -12.69
N LEU A 338 4.12 -6.17 -11.47
CA LEU A 338 3.35 -6.72 -10.36
C LEU A 338 3.39 -5.77 -9.18
N SER A 339 2.24 -5.30 -8.71
CA SER A 339 2.11 -4.50 -7.49
C SER A 339 1.38 -5.28 -6.43
N VAL A 340 2.05 -5.60 -5.32
CA VAL A 340 1.51 -6.42 -4.21
C VAL A 340 2.02 -5.92 -2.87
N ASN A 341 1.34 -6.29 -1.78
CA ASN A 341 1.88 -6.07 -0.44
C ASN A 341 3.14 -6.92 -0.26
N TYR A 342 4.12 -6.40 0.48
CA TYR A 342 5.34 -7.12 0.82
C TYR A 342 5.02 -8.47 1.46
N ALA A 343 4.03 -8.51 2.36
CA ALA A 343 3.61 -9.72 3.05
C ALA A 343 3.12 -10.83 2.09
N TYR A 344 2.62 -10.49 0.90
CA TYR A 344 2.11 -11.48 -0.06
C TYR A 344 3.24 -12.30 -0.70
N LEU A 345 4.49 -11.86 -0.56
CA LEU A 345 5.68 -12.58 -1.04
C LEU A 345 6.61 -13.02 0.11
N ALA A 346 6.39 -12.49 1.32
CA ALA A 346 7.17 -12.82 2.51
C ALA A 346 6.54 -13.99 3.28
N ASN A 347 7.09 -15.18 3.13
CA ASN A 347 6.70 -16.36 3.91
C ASN A 347 7.85 -16.80 4.84
N HIS A 348 7.62 -17.82 5.68
CA HIS A 348 8.63 -18.35 6.62
C HIS A 348 10.03 -18.67 6.04
N LYS A 349 10.14 -18.95 4.74
CA LYS A 349 11.40 -19.25 4.03
C LYS A 349 11.86 -18.11 3.11
N GLY A 350 11.00 -17.11 2.89
CA GLY A 350 11.15 -16.10 1.84
C GLY A 350 11.09 -16.66 0.41
N ASP A 351 10.73 -17.94 0.22
CA ASP A 351 10.85 -18.62 -1.08
C ASP A 351 9.69 -18.33 -2.04
N ALA A 352 8.60 -17.70 -1.58
CA ALA A 352 7.47 -17.35 -2.43
C ALA A 352 7.87 -16.43 -3.58
N LEU A 353 8.75 -15.44 -3.33
CA LEU A 353 9.33 -14.59 -4.37
C LEU A 353 9.97 -15.42 -5.50
N LEU A 354 10.74 -16.45 -5.16
CA LEU A 354 11.45 -17.30 -6.12
C LEU A 354 10.53 -18.24 -6.90
N ARG A 355 9.27 -18.42 -6.44
CA ARG A 355 8.30 -19.26 -7.16
C ARG A 355 7.70 -18.54 -8.36
N LEU A 356 7.77 -17.21 -8.42
CA LEU A 356 7.26 -16.40 -9.53
C LEU A 356 7.93 -16.82 -10.85
N LYS A 357 7.14 -17.39 -11.76
CA LYS A 357 7.59 -17.84 -13.09
C LYS A 357 8.10 -16.66 -13.92
N THR A 358 7.40 -15.53 -13.90
CA THR A 358 7.74 -14.31 -14.65
C THR A 358 9.08 -13.72 -14.21
N LEU A 359 9.40 -13.83 -12.92
CA LEU A 359 10.71 -13.50 -12.39
C LEU A 359 11.80 -14.44 -12.94
N ARG A 360 11.60 -15.75 -12.81
CA ARG A 360 12.55 -16.78 -13.28
C ARG A 360 12.83 -16.71 -14.79
N CYS A 361 11.83 -16.32 -15.57
CA CYS A 361 11.95 -16.17 -17.02
C CYS A 361 12.45 -14.78 -17.46
N GLY A 362 12.82 -13.88 -16.53
CA GLY A 362 13.30 -12.54 -16.86
C GLY A 362 12.25 -11.61 -17.47
N ARG A 363 10.97 -11.96 -17.39
CA ARG A 363 9.84 -11.20 -17.96
C ARG A 363 9.37 -10.09 -17.03
N LEU A 364 9.32 -10.35 -15.73
CA LEU A 364 8.91 -9.36 -14.73
C LEU A 364 9.92 -8.20 -14.69
N LYS A 365 9.55 -7.01 -15.16
CA LYS A 365 10.44 -5.85 -15.20
C LYS A 365 10.36 -5.02 -13.93
N GLU A 366 9.17 -4.89 -13.35
CA GLU A 366 8.96 -4.09 -12.15
C GLU A 366 8.13 -4.85 -11.11
N LEU A 367 8.63 -4.86 -9.87
CA LEU A 367 7.94 -5.36 -8.70
C LEU A 367 7.72 -4.20 -7.72
N ARG A 368 6.46 -3.83 -7.50
CA ARG A 368 6.07 -2.74 -6.60
C ARG A 368 5.55 -3.31 -5.28
N LEU A 369 6.26 -3.02 -4.19
CA LEU A 369 6.00 -3.57 -2.87
C LEU A 369 5.40 -2.51 -1.96
N LEU A 370 4.17 -2.74 -1.53
CA LEU A 370 3.52 -1.94 -0.50
C LEU A 370 3.92 -2.46 0.90
N CYS A 371 4.37 -1.55 1.75
CA CYS A 371 4.77 -1.80 3.13
C CYS A 371 3.87 -1.00 4.08
N THR A 372 3.19 -1.68 4.99
CA THR A 372 2.25 -1.06 5.94
C THR A 372 2.56 -1.47 7.39
N PRO A 373 2.12 -0.68 8.41
CA PRO A 373 2.47 -0.93 9.81
C PRO A 373 1.98 -2.26 10.36
N GLU A 374 0.88 -2.77 9.81
CA GLU A 374 0.25 -4.01 10.22
C GLU A 374 1.07 -5.23 9.79
N GLU A 375 1.88 -5.09 8.73
CA GLU A 375 2.58 -6.21 8.06
C GLU A 375 4.07 -6.25 8.39
N ARG A 376 4.52 -5.50 9.40
CA ARG A 376 5.94 -5.31 9.74
C ARG A 376 6.68 -6.64 9.96
N PRO A 377 7.74 -6.91 9.17
CA PRO A 377 8.60 -8.08 9.37
C PRO A 377 9.15 -8.12 10.79
N MET A 378 9.24 -9.31 11.38
CA MET A 378 9.81 -9.57 12.72
C MET A 378 9.09 -8.92 13.92
N ARG A 379 8.20 -7.94 13.70
CA ARG A 379 7.42 -7.26 14.73
C ARG A 379 5.99 -7.77 14.79
N THR A 380 5.37 -7.98 13.64
CA THR A 380 4.04 -8.55 13.54
C THR A 380 4.11 -10.06 13.70
N ASP A 381 3.24 -10.64 14.53
CA ASP A 381 3.11 -12.09 14.63
C ASP A 381 2.40 -12.66 13.39
N PRO A 382 3.04 -13.54 12.60
CA PRO A 382 2.42 -14.16 11.43
C PRO A 382 1.16 -14.97 11.74
N ARG A 383 0.95 -15.35 13.01
CA ARG A 383 -0.26 -16.04 13.46
C ARG A 383 -1.52 -15.18 13.37
N TYR A 384 -1.41 -13.87 13.15
CA TYR A 384 -2.58 -13.03 12.86
C TYR A 384 -2.96 -12.99 11.38
N GLY A 385 -2.28 -13.74 10.51
CA GLY A 385 -2.61 -13.83 9.08
C GLY A 385 -2.32 -12.55 8.29
N VAL A 386 -1.56 -11.61 8.84
CA VAL A 386 -1.26 -10.30 8.22
C VAL A 386 0.11 -10.25 7.56
N GLY A 387 1.15 -10.87 8.13
CA GLY A 387 2.52 -10.73 7.62
C GLY A 387 3.56 -11.22 8.61
N GLY A 388 4.60 -10.41 8.87
CA GLY A 388 5.58 -10.69 9.92
C GLY A 388 6.84 -11.43 9.50
N TYR A 389 6.88 -11.97 8.28
CA TYR A 389 8.11 -12.57 7.75
C TYR A 389 8.94 -11.56 6.96
N GLN A 390 10.26 -11.73 7.02
CA GLN A 390 11.23 -11.01 6.20
C GLN A 390 11.68 -11.92 5.04
N ILE A 391 11.85 -11.34 3.85
CA ILE A 391 12.51 -12.02 2.72
C ILE A 391 14.04 -11.91 2.91
N PRO A 392 14.78 -13.02 3.11
CA PRO A 392 16.21 -12.97 3.36
C PRO A 392 17.01 -12.45 2.15
N ASP A 393 18.15 -11.79 2.41
CA ASP A 393 19.05 -11.25 1.37
C ASP A 393 19.48 -12.31 0.34
N GLY A 394 19.73 -13.55 0.77
CA GLY A 394 20.11 -14.65 -0.13
C GLY A 394 18.98 -15.10 -1.08
N VAL A 395 17.72 -14.77 -0.79
CA VAL A 395 16.60 -14.93 -1.74
C VAL A 395 16.64 -13.81 -2.76
N TRP A 396 16.79 -12.56 -2.32
CA TRP A 396 16.90 -11.41 -3.22
C TRP A 396 18.08 -11.52 -4.17
N ARG A 397 19.23 -11.95 -3.70
CA ARG A 397 20.41 -12.21 -4.54
C ARG A 397 20.10 -13.17 -5.68
N ARG A 398 19.45 -14.29 -5.39
CA ARG A 398 19.03 -15.26 -6.41
C ARG A 398 17.98 -14.69 -7.37
N ALA A 399 17.02 -13.92 -6.87
CA ALA A 399 16.04 -13.24 -7.71
C ALA A 399 16.70 -12.30 -8.72
N THR A 400 17.68 -11.50 -8.27
CA THR A 400 18.47 -10.59 -9.11
C THR A 400 19.38 -11.33 -10.09
N GLU A 401 19.93 -12.48 -9.69
CA GLU A 401 20.69 -13.36 -10.59
C GLU A 401 19.83 -13.91 -11.73
N TRP A 402 18.60 -14.35 -11.43
CA TRP A 402 17.65 -14.84 -12.43
C TRP A 402 17.11 -13.74 -13.34
N ASN A 403 17.00 -12.52 -12.83
CA ASN A 403 16.50 -11.38 -13.58
C ASN A 403 17.26 -10.10 -13.25
N ARG A 404 18.34 -9.86 -13.99
CA ARG A 404 19.20 -8.67 -13.81
C ARG A 404 18.54 -7.35 -14.17
N HIS A 405 17.42 -7.39 -14.90
CA HIS A 405 16.65 -6.21 -15.28
C HIS A 405 15.46 -5.96 -14.34
N LEU A 406 15.31 -6.76 -13.28
CA LEU A 406 14.29 -6.54 -12.28
C LEU A 406 14.52 -5.20 -11.58
N ARG A 407 13.47 -4.40 -11.53
CA ARG A 407 13.38 -3.18 -10.73
C ARG A 407 12.44 -3.41 -9.56
N VAL A 408 12.84 -2.97 -8.37
CA VAL A 408 11.97 -3.00 -7.18
C VAL A 408 11.61 -1.59 -6.77
N SER A 409 10.32 -1.37 -6.55
CA SER A 409 9.76 -0.09 -6.10
C SER A 409 9.13 -0.30 -4.73
N PHE A 410 9.64 0.37 -3.71
CA PHE A 410 9.07 0.31 -2.36
C PHE A 410 8.15 1.49 -2.08
N VAL A 411 7.03 1.21 -1.44
CA VAL A 411 6.03 2.19 -1.01
C VAL A 411 5.74 1.97 0.48
N PHE A 412 6.34 2.78 1.33
CA PHE A 412 6.14 2.77 2.78
C PHE A 412 5.01 3.74 3.15
N LEU A 413 3.92 3.20 3.69
CA LEU A 413 2.77 4.00 4.13
C LEU A 413 2.67 3.98 5.65
N HIS A 414 2.57 5.17 6.25
CA HIS A 414 2.45 5.34 7.70
C HIS A 414 3.61 4.69 8.48
N LEU A 415 4.78 4.59 7.83
CA LEU A 415 6.00 3.99 8.38
C LEU A 415 7.22 4.87 8.09
N PRO A 416 7.27 6.12 8.61
CA PRO A 416 8.41 6.98 8.36
C PRO A 416 9.64 6.61 9.21
N GLN A 417 9.49 5.86 10.30
CA GLN A 417 10.61 5.58 11.20
C GLN A 417 11.63 4.63 10.58
N TYR A 418 12.92 4.98 10.71
CA TYR A 418 14.05 4.19 10.25
C TYR A 418 13.99 2.72 10.70
N GLU A 419 13.76 2.49 12.00
CA GLU A 419 13.70 1.14 12.57
C GLU A 419 12.59 0.26 11.97
N ASN A 420 11.53 0.86 11.41
CA ASN A 420 10.46 0.13 10.74
C ASN A 420 10.83 -0.15 9.27
N ILE A 421 11.39 0.84 8.58
CA ILE A 421 11.75 0.76 7.15
C ILE A 421 12.84 -0.28 6.94
N ILE A 422 13.90 -0.27 7.77
CA ILE A 422 15.08 -1.12 7.57
C ILE A 422 14.75 -2.62 7.65
N LEU A 423 13.67 -3.01 8.31
CA LEU A 423 13.20 -4.40 8.42
C LEU A 423 12.78 -4.99 7.06
N TYR A 424 12.40 -4.15 6.10
CA TYR A 424 11.99 -4.59 4.75
C TYR A 424 13.16 -4.68 3.76
N LEU A 425 14.25 -3.96 4.05
CA LEU A 425 15.35 -3.74 3.12
C LEU A 425 16.49 -4.75 3.33
N THR A 426 17.12 -5.16 2.23
CA THR A 426 18.35 -5.96 2.23
C THR A 426 19.24 -5.57 1.05
N LYS A 427 20.56 -5.75 1.17
CA LYS A 427 21.54 -5.18 0.23
C LYS A 427 21.38 -5.65 -1.22
N SER A 428 20.91 -6.88 -1.44
CA SER A 428 20.83 -7.48 -2.78
C SER A 428 19.58 -7.07 -3.58
N ILE A 429 18.69 -6.25 -3.00
CA ILE A 429 17.48 -5.79 -3.68
C ILE A 429 17.85 -4.74 -4.74
N PRO A 430 17.39 -4.86 -6.00
CA PRO A 430 17.61 -3.83 -7.02
C PRO A 430 16.57 -2.70 -6.86
N VAL A 431 16.67 -1.94 -5.78
CA VAL A 431 15.73 -0.84 -5.47
C VAL A 431 15.94 0.28 -6.49
N SER A 432 14.89 0.56 -7.27
CA SER A 432 14.87 1.64 -8.26
C SER A 432 13.95 2.80 -7.89
N SER A 433 12.97 2.57 -7.01
CA SER A 433 12.07 3.59 -6.51
C SER A 433 11.85 3.41 -5.02
N PHE A 434 11.94 4.51 -4.27
CA PHE A 434 11.68 4.56 -2.84
C PHE A 434 10.68 5.67 -2.56
N TYR A 435 9.51 5.28 -2.05
CA TYR A 435 8.46 6.19 -1.61
C TYR A 435 8.20 5.97 -0.12
N VAL A 436 8.25 7.04 0.67
CA VAL A 436 7.83 7.02 2.07
C VAL A 436 6.80 8.10 2.31
N ALA A 437 5.71 7.73 2.98
CA ALA A 437 4.69 8.65 3.44
C ALA A 437 4.42 8.44 4.92
N SER A 438 4.57 9.48 5.74
CA SER A 438 4.22 9.44 7.17
C SER A 438 2.71 9.37 7.41
N GLY A 439 1.92 9.96 6.51
CA GLY A 439 0.53 10.30 6.79
C GLY A 439 0.42 11.30 7.94
N MET A 440 -0.79 11.45 8.48
CA MET A 440 -1.04 12.31 9.63
C MET A 440 -0.65 11.60 10.91
N ASP A 441 0.48 11.99 11.50
CA ASP A 441 0.88 11.53 12.83
C ASP A 441 0.37 12.53 13.88
N PHE A 442 -0.80 12.23 14.46
CA PHE A 442 -1.35 13.01 15.57
C PHE A 442 -0.61 12.81 16.88
N THR A 443 0.18 11.74 16.98
CA THR A 443 0.94 11.41 18.19
C THR A 443 2.29 12.10 18.24
N PHE A 444 2.72 12.70 17.12
CA PHE A 444 4.03 13.34 16.97
C PHE A 444 5.17 12.44 17.49
N GLN A 445 5.12 11.15 17.16
CA GLN A 445 6.12 10.17 17.54
C GLN A 445 7.41 10.44 16.74
N THR A 446 8.20 11.39 17.24
CA THR A 446 9.51 11.78 16.72
C THR A 446 10.61 11.34 17.70
N PRO A 447 11.82 10.99 17.22
CA PRO A 447 12.33 11.20 15.86
C PRO A 447 12.00 10.06 14.87
N TRP A 448 11.94 10.38 13.57
CA TRP A 448 11.79 9.38 12.51
C TRP A 448 13.12 8.89 11.94
N GLU A 449 14.19 9.70 12.09
CA GLU A 449 15.54 9.38 11.63
C GLU A 449 15.59 9.13 10.11
N ILE A 450 14.92 10.01 9.34
CA ILE A 450 14.90 9.91 7.88
C ILE A 450 16.30 10.08 7.27
N ASP A 451 17.17 10.88 7.89
CA ASP A 451 18.56 11.02 7.48
C ASP A 451 19.33 9.70 7.58
N THR A 452 19.11 8.91 8.65
CA THR A 452 19.65 7.55 8.80
C THR A 452 19.10 6.62 7.73
N THR A 453 17.80 6.72 7.42
CA THR A 453 17.19 5.96 6.32
C THR A 453 17.86 6.27 4.99
N LEU A 454 18.04 7.55 4.67
CA LEU A 454 18.70 8.00 3.43
C LEU A 454 20.16 7.54 3.37
N LEU A 455 20.87 7.53 4.50
CA LEU A 455 22.24 7.00 4.59
C LEU A 455 22.30 5.51 4.23
N GLU A 456 21.37 4.69 4.73
CA GLU A 456 21.31 3.28 4.34
C GLU A 456 20.93 3.09 2.87
N LEU A 457 19.98 3.88 2.36
CA LEU A 457 19.64 3.85 0.93
C LEU A 457 20.83 4.21 0.05
N ARG A 458 21.63 5.21 0.44
CA ARG A 458 22.89 5.53 -0.24
C ARG A 458 23.84 4.33 -0.20
N ASN A 459 24.07 3.76 0.98
CA ASN A 459 25.04 2.70 1.16
C ASN A 459 24.72 1.46 0.32
N TRP A 460 23.43 1.15 0.13
CA TRP A 460 23.02 -0.10 -0.54
C TRP A 460 22.54 0.10 -1.97
N TYR A 461 21.94 1.26 -2.29
CA TYR A 461 21.18 1.46 -3.52
C TYR A 461 21.52 2.74 -4.29
N ALA A 462 22.59 3.48 -3.94
CA ALA A 462 22.98 4.72 -4.63
C ALA A 462 23.04 4.58 -6.16
N ASN A 463 23.47 3.42 -6.66
CA ASN A 463 23.63 3.16 -8.08
C ASN A 463 22.37 2.63 -8.77
N THR A 464 21.34 2.22 -8.04
CA THR A 464 20.10 1.66 -8.63
C THR A 464 18.90 2.58 -8.44
N LEU A 465 18.92 3.45 -7.43
CA LEU A 465 17.81 4.33 -7.10
C LEU A 465 17.64 5.42 -8.17
N GLU A 466 16.48 5.41 -8.84
CA GLU A 466 16.09 6.37 -9.87
C GLU A 466 15.00 7.34 -9.39
N THR A 467 14.16 6.92 -8.44
CA THR A 467 13.06 7.73 -7.94
C THR A 467 13.08 7.76 -6.42
N LEU A 468 13.07 8.96 -5.83
CA LEU A 468 13.01 9.19 -4.39
C LEU A 468 11.86 10.14 -4.08
N LYS A 469 10.89 9.67 -3.32
CA LYS A 469 9.69 10.43 -2.94
C LYS A 469 9.55 10.44 -1.42
N LEU A 470 9.67 11.61 -0.80
CA LEU A 470 9.62 11.83 0.63
C LEU A 470 8.39 12.66 1.00
N HIS A 471 7.35 12.03 1.53
CA HIS A 471 6.09 12.67 1.91
C HIS A 471 5.96 12.69 3.44
N LEU A 472 6.60 13.69 4.05
CA LEU A 472 6.89 13.80 5.47
C LEU A 472 6.10 14.95 6.10
N TRP A 473 4.84 14.67 6.38
CA TRP A 473 3.89 15.62 6.97
C TRP A 473 4.24 15.91 8.43
N HIS A 474 4.37 17.19 8.81
CA HIS A 474 4.66 17.60 10.19
C HIS A 474 5.93 16.99 10.81
N HIS A 475 6.89 16.54 9.99
CA HIS A 475 8.14 15.97 10.48
C HIS A 475 8.99 17.03 11.22
N ARG A 476 9.75 16.59 12.22
CA ARG A 476 10.63 17.47 13.02
C ARG A 476 12.12 17.34 12.69
N ASP A 477 12.48 16.34 11.90
CA ASP A 477 13.85 16.06 11.49
C ASP A 477 14.48 17.27 10.76
N LEU A 478 15.79 17.46 10.93
CA LEU A 478 16.55 18.53 10.29
C LEU A 478 17.01 18.09 8.89
N LEU A 479 16.08 18.04 7.93
CA LEU A 479 16.37 17.53 6.59
C LEU A 479 16.93 18.56 5.62
N ASP A 480 16.91 19.85 5.96
CA ASP A 480 17.42 20.94 5.10
C ASP A 480 18.82 20.65 4.54
N TYR A 481 19.79 20.33 5.39
CA TYR A 481 21.15 20.03 4.95
C TYR A 481 21.22 18.79 4.04
N VAL A 482 20.44 17.75 4.36
CA VAL A 482 20.42 16.50 3.59
C VAL A 482 19.83 16.75 2.20
N ILE A 483 18.73 17.49 2.12
CA ILE A 483 18.07 17.83 0.87
C ILE A 483 18.99 18.70 0.00
N GLU A 484 19.54 19.79 0.54
CA GLU A 484 20.38 20.71 -0.22
C GLU A 484 21.68 20.07 -0.71
N TYR A 485 22.38 19.30 0.13
CA TYR A 485 23.75 18.87 -0.15
C TYR A 485 23.89 17.39 -0.48
N LYS A 486 23.11 16.50 0.13
CA LYS A 486 23.34 15.06 0.03
C LYS A 486 22.57 14.40 -1.11
N ILE A 487 21.27 14.68 -1.26
CA ILE A 487 20.41 13.92 -2.18
C ILE A 487 20.97 13.91 -3.61
N LEU A 488 21.35 15.06 -4.15
CA LEU A 488 21.86 15.14 -5.53
C LEU A 488 23.24 14.48 -5.70
N ASP A 489 24.11 14.57 -4.70
CA ASP A 489 25.49 14.07 -4.79
C ASP A 489 25.59 12.58 -4.44
N GLU A 490 24.72 12.08 -3.57
CA GLU A 490 24.75 10.69 -3.07
C GLU A 490 23.96 9.72 -3.96
N PHE A 491 23.04 10.22 -4.80
CA PHE A 491 22.20 9.40 -5.71
C PHE A 491 22.44 9.79 -7.19
N PRO A 492 23.54 9.35 -7.82
CA PRO A 492 23.94 9.78 -9.16
C PRO A 492 22.98 9.35 -10.30
N ASN A 493 22.13 8.36 -10.05
CA ASN A 493 21.14 7.86 -11.01
C ASN A 493 19.72 8.37 -10.77
N LEU A 494 19.55 9.31 -9.83
CA LEU A 494 18.25 9.88 -9.51
C LEU A 494 17.70 10.70 -10.69
N LYS A 495 16.52 10.28 -11.16
CA LYS A 495 15.74 10.91 -12.24
C LYS A 495 14.55 11.69 -11.69
N ASN A 496 13.92 11.20 -10.63
CA ASN A 496 12.73 11.85 -10.06
C ASN A 496 12.92 12.08 -8.57
N PHE A 497 12.77 13.33 -8.14
CA PHE A 497 12.81 13.68 -6.73
C PHE A 497 11.54 14.43 -6.33
N GLU A 498 10.84 13.91 -5.32
CA GLU A 498 9.67 14.56 -4.75
C GLU A 498 9.84 14.73 -3.25
N PHE A 499 9.63 15.95 -2.77
CA PHE A 499 9.64 16.29 -1.35
C PHE A 499 8.34 17.02 -0.99
N ILE A 500 7.61 16.46 -0.05
CA ILE A 500 6.44 17.08 0.56
C ILE A 500 6.68 17.11 2.07
N GLY A 501 6.76 18.30 2.66
CA GLY A 501 6.99 18.46 4.09
C GLY A 501 7.52 19.83 4.48
N VAL A 502 8.00 19.95 5.72
CA VAL A 502 8.55 21.19 6.27
C VAL A 502 9.99 21.42 5.77
N LEU A 503 10.30 22.64 5.30
CA LEU A 503 11.66 23.13 5.16
C LEU A 503 11.88 24.25 6.18
N LYS A 504 12.92 24.15 7.03
CA LYS A 504 13.18 25.18 8.05
C LYS A 504 13.75 26.45 7.42
N CYS A 505 14.47 26.31 6.31
CA CYS A 505 15.08 27.42 5.60
C CYS A 505 14.76 27.35 4.10
N LEU A 506 14.14 28.39 3.54
CA LEU A 506 13.89 28.46 2.09
C LEU A 506 15.19 28.54 1.27
N THR A 507 16.30 28.95 1.89
CA THR A 507 17.64 28.92 1.28
C THR A 507 18.05 27.50 0.89
N THR A 508 17.49 26.48 1.54
CA THR A 508 17.65 25.06 1.16
C THR A 508 17.16 24.80 -0.26
N LEU A 509 15.96 25.29 -0.60
CA LEU A 509 15.37 25.13 -1.93
C LEU A 509 16.17 25.91 -2.99
N GLU A 510 16.57 27.14 -2.66
CA GLU A 510 17.43 27.95 -3.51
C GLU A 510 18.78 27.26 -3.76
N GLY A 511 19.43 26.76 -2.70
CA GLY A 511 20.67 26.01 -2.77
C GLY A 511 20.54 24.77 -3.63
N PHE A 512 19.46 24.01 -3.46
CA PHE A 512 19.12 22.84 -4.28
C PHE A 512 19.01 23.21 -5.77
N CYS A 513 18.23 24.23 -6.10
CA CYS A 513 18.03 24.68 -7.48
C CYS A 513 19.35 25.18 -8.12
N ARG A 514 20.14 25.98 -7.39
CA ARG A 514 21.44 26.46 -7.85
C ARG A 514 22.40 25.31 -8.15
N ARG A 515 22.37 24.23 -7.36
CA ARG A 515 23.17 23.03 -7.62
C ARG A 515 22.73 22.33 -8.90
N LEU A 516 21.43 22.18 -9.14
CA LEU A 516 20.90 21.63 -10.39
C LEU A 516 21.35 22.42 -11.62
N LEU A 517 21.45 23.74 -11.51
CA LEU A 517 21.90 24.59 -12.62
C LEU A 517 23.42 24.54 -12.85
N THR A 518 24.21 24.29 -11.80
CA THR A 518 25.69 24.36 -11.87
C THR A 518 26.35 23.03 -12.19
N ARG A 519 25.67 21.91 -11.94
CA ARG A 519 26.21 20.56 -12.11
C ARG A 519 25.28 19.73 -13.00
N LYS A 520 25.84 18.73 -13.67
CA LYS A 520 25.07 17.80 -14.50
C LYS A 520 24.56 16.65 -13.65
N TYR A 521 23.26 16.63 -13.40
CA TYR A 521 22.54 15.51 -12.78
C TYR A 521 21.63 14.83 -13.81
N LYS A 522 21.21 13.59 -13.55
CA LYS A 522 20.25 12.85 -14.40
C LYS A 522 18.78 13.13 -14.08
N LEU A 523 18.55 14.18 -13.30
CA LEU A 523 17.23 14.53 -12.80
C LEU A 523 16.36 15.04 -13.96
N GLU A 524 15.21 14.42 -14.14
CA GLU A 524 14.20 14.71 -15.16
C GLU A 524 13.02 15.47 -14.54
N SER A 525 12.68 15.17 -13.29
CA SER A 525 11.59 15.86 -12.57
C SER A 525 11.91 16.16 -11.12
N VAL A 526 11.41 17.30 -10.65
CA VAL A 526 11.53 17.77 -9.26
C VAL A 526 10.21 18.33 -8.78
N LEU A 527 9.77 17.87 -7.61
CA LEU A 527 8.59 18.41 -6.94
C LEU A 527 8.94 18.82 -5.50
N PHE A 528 8.64 20.06 -5.15
CA PHE A 528 8.69 20.56 -3.78
C PHE A 528 7.36 21.12 -3.37
N TRP A 529 6.70 20.46 -2.42
CA TRP A 529 5.53 20.99 -1.74
C TRP A 529 5.94 21.28 -0.29
N VAL A 530 6.08 22.57 0.02
CA VAL A 530 6.60 23.02 1.31
C VAL A 530 5.42 23.35 2.23
N GLU A 531 5.44 22.78 3.42
CA GLU A 531 4.45 23.02 4.46
C GLU A 531 4.58 24.43 5.05
N ASP A 532 3.48 25.17 5.14
CA ASP A 532 3.42 26.45 5.83
C ASP A 532 3.20 26.27 7.34
N SER A 533 4.30 26.02 8.06
CA SER A 533 4.26 25.73 9.50
C SER A 533 4.31 26.98 10.41
N TYR A 534 4.19 28.20 9.87
CA TYR A 534 4.33 29.42 10.67
C TYR A 534 3.00 29.87 11.28
N ALA A 535 2.93 29.87 12.62
CA ALA A 535 1.77 30.41 13.34
C ALA A 535 1.62 31.95 13.20
N ASP A 536 2.73 32.69 13.07
CA ASP A 536 2.71 34.14 12.90
C ASP A 536 2.42 34.55 11.45
N GLU A 537 1.34 35.31 11.25
CA GLU A 537 0.91 35.76 9.92
C GLU A 537 1.97 36.60 9.21
N LYS A 538 2.74 37.43 9.93
CA LYS A 538 3.80 38.24 9.32
C LYS A 538 4.93 37.37 8.78
N ARG A 539 5.40 36.39 9.56
CA ARG A 539 6.39 35.39 9.11
C ARG A 539 5.87 34.55 7.95
N ARG A 540 4.63 34.09 8.02
CA ARG A 540 3.97 33.35 6.92
C ARG A 540 3.97 34.15 5.61
N LYS A 541 3.49 35.40 5.63
CA LYS A 541 3.50 36.29 4.44
C LYS A 541 4.92 36.49 3.89
N ARG A 542 5.91 36.62 4.76
CA ARG A 542 7.32 36.74 4.36
C ARG A 542 7.83 35.44 3.71
N CYS A 543 7.53 34.29 4.30
CA CYS A 543 7.88 32.98 3.75
C CYS A 543 7.27 32.77 2.35
N HIS A 544 5.97 33.04 2.19
CA HIS A 544 5.28 32.93 0.89
C HIS A 544 5.89 33.85 -0.16
N LYS A 545 6.18 35.10 0.21
CA LYS A 545 6.85 36.05 -0.69
C LYS A 545 8.21 35.52 -1.14
N ASN A 546 9.05 35.09 -0.20
CA ASN A 546 10.39 34.56 -0.51
C ASN A 546 10.30 33.27 -1.35
N PHE A 547 9.32 32.41 -1.11
CA PHE A 547 9.12 31.19 -1.89
C PHE A 547 8.72 31.50 -3.34
N GLU A 548 7.78 32.43 -3.55
CA GLU A 548 7.39 32.84 -4.90
C GLU A 548 8.55 33.56 -5.62
N GLU A 549 9.40 34.30 -4.91
CA GLU A 549 10.64 34.85 -5.47
C GLU A 549 11.58 33.74 -5.98
N VAL A 550 11.88 32.74 -5.14
CA VAL A 550 12.71 31.58 -5.53
C VAL A 550 12.07 30.81 -6.69
N LYS A 551 10.77 30.52 -6.63
CA LYS A 551 10.06 29.81 -7.69
C LYS A 551 10.12 30.55 -9.02
N ASN A 552 9.83 31.85 -9.04
CA ASN A 552 9.86 32.66 -10.26
C ASN A 552 11.28 32.78 -10.82
N GLN A 553 12.30 32.84 -9.95
CA GLN A 553 13.70 32.88 -10.35
C GLN A 553 14.16 31.57 -11.03
N TYR A 554 13.84 30.41 -10.45
CA TYR A 554 14.44 29.15 -10.88
C TYR A 554 13.58 28.33 -11.85
N LEU A 555 12.26 28.48 -11.87
CA LEU A 555 11.38 27.61 -12.67
C LEU A 555 11.71 27.63 -14.17
N GLY A 556 11.84 28.82 -14.77
CA GLY A 556 12.22 28.95 -16.17
C GLY A 556 13.64 28.46 -16.47
N MET A 557 14.57 28.64 -15.52
CA MET A 557 15.95 28.15 -15.67
C MET A 557 16.02 26.61 -15.65
N LEU A 558 15.25 25.96 -14.78
CA LEU A 558 15.17 24.50 -14.71
C LEU A 558 14.51 23.91 -15.97
N GLN A 559 13.45 24.55 -16.48
CA GLN A 559 12.83 24.15 -17.74
C GLN A 559 13.80 24.26 -18.93
N ASN A 560 14.66 25.28 -18.97
CA ASN A 560 15.68 25.44 -20.01
C ASN A 560 16.72 24.32 -20.03
N ILE A 561 16.92 23.60 -18.91
CA ILE A 561 17.78 22.42 -18.83
C ILE A 561 16.97 21.10 -18.85
N ASN A 562 15.73 21.15 -19.33
CA ASN A 562 14.79 20.02 -19.46
C ASN A 562 14.44 19.32 -18.13
N ILE A 563 14.39 20.07 -17.02
CA ILE A 563 13.87 19.55 -15.75
C ILE A 563 12.43 20.02 -15.57
N ASP A 564 11.50 19.08 -15.41
CA ASP A 564 10.12 19.39 -15.05
C ASP A 564 10.01 19.69 -13.54
N ALA A 565 9.92 20.98 -13.21
CA ALA A 565 9.95 21.45 -11.82
C ALA A 565 8.57 21.95 -11.36
N HIS A 566 8.11 21.47 -10.20
CA HIS A 566 6.84 21.83 -9.59
C HIS A 566 7.03 22.30 -8.14
N PHE A 567 6.90 23.61 -7.91
CA PHE A 567 7.05 24.20 -6.58
C PHE A 567 5.71 24.74 -6.07
N ARG A 568 5.29 24.32 -4.87
CA ARG A 568 4.10 24.80 -4.19
C ARG A 568 4.34 24.98 -2.69
N ILE A 569 3.63 25.94 -2.10
CA ILE A 569 3.38 25.97 -0.65
C ILE A 569 1.98 25.43 -0.40
N TYR A 570 1.79 24.66 0.67
CA TYR A 570 0.46 24.28 1.14
C TYR A 570 0.23 24.73 2.59
N PRO A 571 -0.98 25.22 2.92
CA PRO A 571 -1.36 25.59 4.27
C PRO A 571 -1.63 24.35 5.14
N ILE A 572 -1.49 24.51 6.46
CA ILE A 572 -1.98 23.59 7.49
C ILE A 572 -3.45 23.92 7.84
#